data_AF-A0A494W5S4-F1
#
_entry.id   AF-A0A494W5S4-F1
#
_cell.length_a   1.000
_cell.length_b   1.000
_cell.length_c   1.000
_cell.angle_alpha   90.00
_cell.angle_beta   90.00
_cell.angle_gamma   90.00
#
_symmetry.space_group_name_H-M   'P 1'
#
loop_
_entity.id
_entity.type
_entity.pdbx_description
1 polymer ?
#
loop_
_entity_poly.entity_id
_entity_poly.type
_entity_poly.pdbx_seq_one_letter_code
_entity_poly.pdbx_strand_id
1 'polypeptide(L)'
;MHSSPLIGFYLLWNFGLIKGLQPFDRAPFNVLDTILSIFAIVLSVAVLISQKRQRRLEKIREQVEFEVNVRAEHEITKILEMLHTIQQKLGISNNDQELEEMKKQTNIADIREKIRKNS
;
A
#
# COMPACT_ATOMS: atom_id res chain seq x y z
N MET A 1 -22.88 -10.03 -9.34
CA MET A 1 -22.88 -11.45 -8.96
C MET A 1 -23.81 -12.22 -9.91
N HIS A 2 -23.47 -12.25 -11.20
CA HIS A 2 -24.15 -13.09 -12.19
C HIS A 2 -23.25 -14.28 -12.45
N SER A 3 -23.30 -15.27 -11.55
CA SER A 3 -22.69 -16.57 -11.78
C SER A 3 -23.24 -17.10 -13.10
N SER A 4 -22.40 -17.16 -14.12
CA SER A 4 -22.83 -17.42 -15.50
C SER A 4 -23.63 -18.73 -15.53
N PRO A 5 -24.94 -18.70 -15.83
CA PRO A 5 -25.79 -19.90 -15.78
C PRO A 5 -25.30 -21.00 -16.73
N LEU A 6 -24.48 -20.61 -17.72
CA LEU A 6 -23.79 -21.47 -18.67
C LEU A 6 -22.80 -22.44 -18.01
N ILE A 7 -22.07 -22.01 -16.97
CA ILE A 7 -21.09 -22.88 -16.27
C ILE A 7 -21.83 -23.92 -15.44
N GLY A 8 -22.88 -23.49 -14.72
CA GLY A 8 -23.76 -24.41 -13.99
C GLY A 8 -24.43 -25.43 -14.91
N PHE A 9 -24.92 -24.99 -16.07
CA PHE A 9 -25.51 -25.86 -17.09
C PHE A 9 -24.48 -26.83 -17.70
N TYR A 10 -23.27 -26.36 -18.03
CA TYR A 10 -22.18 -27.20 -18.53
C TYR A 10 -21.78 -28.28 -17.53
N LEU A 11 -21.68 -27.93 -16.25
CA LEU A 11 -21.41 -28.90 -15.19
C LEU A 11 -22.54 -29.94 -15.12
N LEU A 12 -23.81 -29.51 -15.08
CA LEU A 12 -24.96 -30.41 -14.97
C LEU A 12 -25.06 -31.40 -16.16
N TRP A 13 -24.74 -30.93 -17.37
CA TRP A 13 -24.64 -31.74 -18.58
C TRP A 13 -23.49 -32.77 -18.49
N ASN A 14 -22.30 -32.34 -18.08
CA ASN A 14 -21.12 -33.21 -18.04
C ASN A 14 -21.09 -34.17 -16.84
N PHE A 15 -21.87 -33.91 -15.77
CA PHE A 15 -22.15 -34.87 -14.69
C PHE A 15 -23.04 -36.04 -15.13
N GLY A 16 -23.56 -36.03 -16.36
CA GLY A 16 -24.40 -37.12 -16.90
C GLY A 16 -25.81 -37.17 -16.30
N LEU A 17 -26.25 -36.08 -15.68
CA LEU A 17 -27.59 -35.96 -15.10
C LEU A 17 -28.70 -35.79 -16.16
N ILE A 18 -28.31 -35.54 -17.42
CA ILE A 18 -29.21 -35.40 -18.55
C ILE A 18 -29.26 -36.72 -19.32
N LYS A 19 -30.39 -37.45 -19.21
CA LYS A 19 -30.60 -38.72 -19.92
C LYS A 19 -30.61 -38.50 -21.44
N GLY A 20 -29.75 -39.19 -22.16
CA GLY A 20 -29.69 -39.20 -23.64
C GLY A 20 -28.50 -38.45 -24.25
N LEU A 21 -27.70 -37.74 -23.45
CA LEU A 21 -26.52 -37.00 -23.91
C LEU A 21 -25.26 -37.57 -23.29
N GLN A 22 -24.30 -37.97 -24.13
CA GLN A 22 -23.00 -38.45 -23.64
C GLN A 22 -22.22 -37.28 -23.02
N PRO A 23 -21.66 -37.46 -21.81
CA PRO A 23 -20.76 -36.47 -21.22
C PRO A 23 -19.60 -36.18 -22.16
N PHE A 24 -19.36 -34.90 -22.46
CA PHE A 24 -18.24 -34.47 -23.32
C PHE A 24 -16.92 -34.53 -22.54
N ASP A 25 -16.92 -34.02 -21.30
CA ASP A 25 -15.81 -34.04 -20.37
C ASP A 25 -16.26 -34.74 -19.08
N ARG A 26 -16.10 -36.07 -19.03
CA ARG A 26 -16.52 -36.86 -17.87
C ARG A 26 -15.66 -36.47 -16.67
N ALA A 27 -16.25 -36.45 -15.47
CA ALA A 27 -15.52 -36.22 -14.23
C ALA A 27 -14.24 -37.09 -14.24
N PRO A 28 -13.05 -36.47 -14.07
CA PRO A 28 -12.78 -35.24 -13.31
C PRO A 28 -12.73 -33.88 -14.06
N PHE A 29 -13.22 -33.75 -15.30
CA PHE A 29 -13.22 -32.48 -16.08
C PHE A 29 -11.83 -31.93 -16.49
N ASN A 30 -10.99 -32.79 -17.07
CA ASN A 30 -9.59 -32.46 -17.38
C ASN A 30 -9.44 -31.25 -18.32
N VAL A 31 -10.37 -31.04 -19.24
CA VAL A 31 -10.29 -29.95 -20.23
C VAL A 31 -10.56 -28.60 -19.56
N LEU A 32 -11.58 -28.56 -18.70
CA LEU A 32 -11.92 -27.35 -17.94
C LEU A 32 -10.77 -26.96 -16.99
N ASP A 33 -10.21 -27.93 -16.27
CA ASP A 33 -9.09 -27.71 -15.35
C ASP A 33 -7.84 -27.17 -16.07
N THR A 34 -7.55 -27.69 -17.26
CA THR A 34 -6.43 -27.21 -18.07
C THR A 34 -6.61 -25.76 -18.49
N ILE A 35 -7.79 -25.39 -18.98
CA ILE A 35 -8.10 -24.01 -19.40
C ILE A 35 -8.06 -23.07 -18.18
N LEU A 36 -8.63 -23.50 -17.06
CA LEU A 36 -8.64 -22.72 -15.82
C LEU A 36 -7.23 -22.47 -15.29
N SER A 37 -6.34 -23.46 -15.36
CA SER A 37 -4.94 -23.32 -14.93
C SER A 37 -4.19 -22.29 -15.77
N ILE A 38 -4.34 -22.33 -17.10
CA ILE A 38 -3.76 -21.31 -17.99
C ILE A 38 -4.33 -19.93 -17.68
N PHE A 39 -5.64 -19.82 -17.46
CA PHE A 39 -6.28 -18.56 -17.10
C PHE A 39 -5.77 -18.01 -15.76
N ALA A 40 -5.53 -18.89 -14.78
CA ALA A 40 -4.97 -18.52 -13.49
C ALA A 40 -3.54 -17.96 -13.62
N ILE A 41 -2.69 -18.53 -14.48
CA ILE A 41 -1.33 -18.01 -14.75
C ILE A 41 -1.42 -16.59 -15.33
N VAL A 42 -2.29 -16.37 -16.31
CA VAL A 42 -2.49 -15.05 -16.93
C VAL A 42 -2.95 -14.01 -15.89
N LEU A 43 -3.93 -14.36 -15.06
CA LEU A 43 -4.39 -13.50 -13.97
C LEU A 43 -3.28 -13.22 -12.96
N SER A 44 -2.52 -14.23 -12.56
CA SER A 44 -1.39 -14.08 -11.62
C SER A 44 -0.36 -13.08 -12.16
N VAL A 45 0.00 -13.19 -13.43
CA VAL A 45 0.92 -12.24 -14.10
C VAL A 45 0.32 -10.83 -14.14
N ALA A 46 -0.96 -10.69 -14.52
CA ALA A 46 -1.64 -9.40 -14.54
C ALA A 46 -1.66 -8.75 -13.15
N VAL A 47 -1.93 -9.53 -12.11
CA VAL A 47 -1.87 -9.11 -10.71
C VAL A 47 -0.45 -8.70 -10.33
N LEU A 48 0.58 -9.48 -10.66
CA LEU A 48 1.97 -9.14 -10.36
C LEU A 48 2.41 -7.83 -11.02
N ILE A 49 1.98 -7.57 -12.25
CA ILE A 49 2.24 -6.30 -12.95
C ILE A 49 1.55 -5.15 -12.21
N SER A 50 0.28 -5.31 -11.82
CA SER A 50 -0.45 -4.32 -11.04
C SER A 50 0.22 -4.04 -9.69
N GLN A 51 0.59 -5.09 -8.96
CA GLN A 51 1.32 -5.01 -7.70
C GLN A 51 2.68 -4.33 -7.86
N LYS A 52 3.40 -4.56 -8.97
CA LYS A 52 4.67 -3.87 -9.25
C LYS A 52 4.46 -2.37 -9.43
N ARG A 53 3.41 -1.96 -10.14
CA ARG A 53 3.04 -0.55 -10.31
C ARG A 53 2.65 0.09 -8.99
N GLN A 54 1.81 -0.58 -8.19
CA GLN A 54 1.38 -0.10 -6.87
C GLN A 54 2.58 0.10 -5.94
N ARG A 55 3.46 -0.89 -5.80
CA ARG A 55 4.68 -0.78 -4.99
C ARG A 55 5.60 0.37 -5.40
N ARG A 56 5.70 0.66 -6.70
CA ARG A 56 6.48 1.82 -7.18
C ARG A 56 5.83 3.13 -6.75
N LEU A 57 4.51 3.24 -6.86
CA LEU A 57 3.77 4.43 -6.45
C LEU A 57 3.83 4.64 -4.93
N GLU A 58 3.68 3.58 -4.15
CA GLU A 58 3.80 3.61 -2.69
C GLU A 58 5.17 4.12 -2.26
N LYS A 59 6.26 3.62 -2.85
CA LYS A 59 7.62 4.12 -2.55
C LYS A 59 7.80 5.60 -2.83
N ILE A 60 7.25 6.10 -3.95
CA ILE A 60 7.33 7.52 -4.30
C ILE A 60 6.52 8.34 -3.29
N ARG A 61 5.31 7.88 -2.97
CA ARG A 61 4.45 8.54 -1.99
C ARG A 61 5.12 8.61 -0.61
N GLU A 62 5.71 7.52 -0.15
CA GLU A 62 6.45 7.46 1.11
C GLU A 62 7.63 8.45 1.13
N GLN A 63 8.40 8.53 0.05
CA GLN A 63 9.49 9.51 -0.06
C GLN A 63 8.99 10.95 -0.01
N VAL A 64 7.89 11.26 -0.71
CA VAL A 64 7.28 12.61 -0.71
C VAL A 64 6.72 12.95 0.67
N GLU A 65 5.97 12.05 1.30
CA GLU A 65 5.41 12.25 2.65
C GLU A 65 6.54 12.48 3.66
N PHE A 66 7.63 11.72 3.57
CA PHE A 66 8.81 11.92 4.40
C PHE A 66 9.44 13.31 4.18
N GLU A 67 9.67 13.72 2.93
CA GLU A 67 10.27 15.03 2.61
C GLU A 67 9.39 16.19 3.10
N VAL A 68 8.08 16.11 2.87
CA VAL A 68 7.12 17.11 3.35
C VAL A 68 7.14 17.21 4.86
N ASN A 69 7.16 16.09 5.59
CA ASN A 69 7.21 16.09 7.05
C ASN A 69 8.50 16.71 7.58
N VAL A 70 9.66 16.35 7.01
CA VAL A 70 10.96 16.93 7.39
C VAL A 70 10.98 18.44 7.14
N ARG A 71 10.44 18.88 6.01
CA ARG A 71 10.36 20.31 5.69
C ARG A 71 9.42 21.05 6.64
N ALA A 72 8.23 20.48 6.90
CA ALA A 72 7.26 21.05 7.83
C ALA A 72 7.85 21.19 9.23
N GLU A 73 8.62 20.20 9.69
CA GLU A 73 9.32 20.28 10.98
C GLU A 73 10.29 21.47 11.01
N HIS A 74 11.12 21.64 9.98
CA HIS A 74 12.05 22.77 9.91
C HIS A 74 11.32 24.12 9.88
N GLU A 75 10.23 24.22 9.12
CA GLU A 75 9.39 25.42 9.05
C GLU A 75 8.74 25.73 10.40
N ILE A 76 8.22 24.72 11.12
CA ILE A 76 7.66 24.85 12.47
C ILE A 76 8.73 25.31 13.46
N THR A 77 9.90 24.65 13.50
CA THR A 77 11.01 25.09 14.38
C THR A 77 11.40 26.54 14.09
N LYS A 78 11.44 26.93 12.82
CA LYS A 78 11.74 28.32 12.44
C LYS A 78 10.70 29.30 12.95
N ILE A 79 9.41 28.94 12.85
CA ILE A 79 8.32 29.74 13.41
C ILE A 79 8.47 29.86 14.93
N LEU A 80 8.78 28.77 15.64
CA LEU A 80 9.00 28.80 17.10
C LEU A 80 10.19 29.71 17.48
N GLU A 81 11.30 29.66 16.74
CA GLU A 81 12.44 30.58 16.93
C GLU A 81 12.04 32.04 16.74
N MET A 82 11.27 32.33 15.68
CA MET A 82 10.77 33.68 15.40
C MET A 82 9.82 34.17 16.49
N LEU A 83 8.89 33.32 16.94
CA LEU A 83 7.97 33.63 18.04
C LEU A 83 8.71 33.88 19.34
N HIS A 84 9.72 33.06 19.66
CA HIS A 84 10.55 33.26 20.84
C HIS A 84 11.32 34.59 20.77
N THR A 85 11.85 34.94 19.59
CA THR A 85 12.53 36.23 19.38
C THR A 85 11.58 37.41 19.61
N ILE A 86 10.31 37.29 19.21
CA ILE A 86 9.28 38.30 19.45
C ILE A 86 8.93 38.38 20.95
N GLN A 87 8.75 37.24 21.63
CA GLN A 87 8.49 37.20 23.07
C GLN A 87 9.59 37.89 23.87
N GLN A 88 10.86 37.61 23.54
CA GLN A 88 12.01 38.26 24.17
C GLN A 88 11.99 39.78 23.97
N LYS A 89 11.69 40.26 22.75
CA LYS A 89 11.58 41.71 22.47
C LYS A 89 10.43 42.40 23.21
N LEU A 90 9.34 41.67 23.48
CA LEU A 90 8.20 42.16 24.24
C LEU A 90 8.40 42.06 25.78
N GLY A 91 9.53 41.53 26.24
CA GLY A 91 9.81 41.33 27.67
C GLY A 91 8.97 40.22 28.32
N ILE A 92 8.35 39.36 27.51
CA ILE A 92 7.55 38.24 27.98
C ILE A 92 8.49 37.08 28.21
N SER A 93 8.97 36.94 29.45
CA SER A 93 9.77 35.78 29.87
C SER A 93 8.83 34.66 30.30
N ASN A 94 8.59 33.69 29.43
CA ASN A 94 7.95 32.43 29.80
C ASN A 94 9.00 31.32 29.78
N ASN A 95 9.30 30.74 30.94
CA ASN A 95 10.29 29.66 31.07
C ASN A 95 9.60 28.32 30.79
N ASP A 96 9.14 28.17 29.54
CA ASP A 96 8.42 27.00 29.09
C ASP A 96 9.42 25.93 28.62
N GLN A 97 9.62 24.93 29.48
CA GLN A 97 10.52 23.81 29.21
C GLN A 97 10.06 22.99 27.99
N GLU A 98 8.75 22.93 27.73
CA GLU A 98 8.17 22.22 26.58
C GLU A 98 8.54 22.93 25.26
N LEU A 99 8.50 24.27 25.23
CA LEU A 99 8.89 25.06 24.06
C LEU A 99 10.38 24.90 23.71
N GLU A 100 11.25 24.85 24.73
CA GLU A 100 12.69 24.61 24.52
C GLU A 100 12.98 23.18 24.06
N GLU A 101 12.16 22.21 24.45
CA GLU A 101 12.22 20.85 23.92
C GLU A 101 11.72 20.79 22.46
N MET A 102 10.65 21.50 22.10
CA MET A 102 10.11 21.58 20.73
C MET A 102 11.04 22.29 19.74
N LYS A 103 11.87 23.22 20.21
CA LYS A 103 12.89 23.89 19.37
C LYS A 103 14.07 22.97 19.01
N LYS A 104 14.29 21.89 19.77
CA LYS A 104 15.34 20.93 19.42
C LYS A 104 14.92 20.24 18.14
N GLN A 105 15.61 20.54 17.04
CA GLN A 105 15.38 19.86 15.77
C GLN A 105 15.52 18.35 15.97
N THR A 106 14.55 17.58 15.49
CA THR A 106 14.75 16.15 15.35
C THR A 106 15.87 15.94 14.33
N ASN A 107 16.99 15.38 14.76
CA ASN A 107 18.10 15.13 13.84
C ASN A 107 17.72 13.99 12.87
N ILE A 108 17.19 14.39 11.72
CA ILE A 108 16.77 13.47 10.65
C ILE A 108 17.94 12.62 10.13
N ALA A 109 19.18 13.11 10.24
CA ALA A 109 20.37 12.32 9.89
C ALA A 109 20.57 11.14 10.84
N ASP A 110 20.35 11.34 12.15
CA ASP A 110 20.44 10.27 13.15
C ASP A 110 19.35 9.21 12.97
N ILE A 111 18.13 9.62 12.58
CA ILE A 111 17.04 8.68 12.31
C ILE A 111 17.34 7.82 11.07
N ARG A 112 17.83 8.44 9.98
CA ARG A 112 18.27 7.70 8.78
C ARG A 112 19.40 6.72 9.10
N GLU A 113 20.34 7.10 9.95
CA GLU A 113 21.45 6.23 10.34
C GLU A 113 21.00 5.07 11.23
N LYS A 114 20.11 5.31 12.19
CA LYS A 114 19.52 4.26 13.04
C LYS A 114 18.73 3.23 12.24
N ILE A 115 17.97 3.66 11.22
CA ILE A 115 17.25 2.76 10.33
C ILE A 115 18.23 1.94 9.48
N ARG A 116 19.29 2.58 8.94
CA ARG A 116 20.32 1.89 8.13
C ARG A 116 21.15 0.88 8.91
N LYS A 117 21.34 1.07 10.22
CA LYS A 117 22.11 0.16 11.08
C LYS A 117 21.30 -1.05 11.57
N ASN A 118 19.97 -0.97 11.53
CA ASN A 118 19.05 -2.03 11.95
C ASN A 118 18.31 -2.72 10.77
N SER A 119 18.69 -2.45 9.52
CA SER A 119 18.30 -3.22 8.32
C SER A 119 19.50 -4.00 7.79
#